data_AF-A0A7Y6Z7M1-F1
#
_entry.id   AF-A0A7Y6Z7M1-F1
#
_cell.length_a   1.000
_cell.length_b   1.000
_cell.length_c   1.000
_cell.angle_alpha   90.00
_cell.angle_beta   90.00
_cell.angle_gamma   90.00
#
_symmetry.space_group_name_H-M   'P 1'
#
loop_
_entity.id
_entity.type
_entity.pdbx_description
1 polymer ?
#
loop_
_entity_poly.entity_id
_entity_poly.type
_entity_poly.pdbx_seq_one_letter_code
_entity_poly.pdbx_strand_id
1 'polypeptide(L)' 'MEIPVAKATYLNTQNLWKLFWQRADVEWHGYEPNLTIPSLKEFLAVVDVDECGCFWR' A
#
# COMPACT_ATOMS: atom_id res chain seq x y z
N MET A 1 0.73 12.77 15.83
CA MET A 1 -0.11 12.93 14.63
C MET A 1 -0.03 11.62 13.88
N GLU A 2 -1.15 10.92 13.76
CA GLU A 2 -1.25 9.69 12.97
C GLU A 2 -1.61 10.11 11.55
N ILE A 3 -0.68 9.90 10.61
CA ILE A 3 -0.89 10.25 9.21
C ILE A 3 -1.24 8.94 8.50
N PRO A 4 -2.41 8.82 7.86
CA PRO A 4 -2.76 7.63 7.11
C PRO A 4 -1.91 7.57 5.83
N VAL A 5 -0.83 6.79 5.87
CA VAL A 5 0.12 6.67 4.75
C VAL A 5 -0.22 5.51 3.80
N ALA A 6 -0.86 4.46 4.30
CA ALA A 6 -1.14 3.24 3.57
C ALA A 6 -2.58 2.76 3.76
N LYS A 7 -3.18 2.24 2.69
CA LYS A 7 -4.49 1.57 2.72
C LYS A 7 -4.41 0.29 1.90
N ALA A 8 -4.68 -0.82 2.57
CA ALA A 8 -4.84 -2.11 1.92
C ALA A 8 -6.33 -2.44 1.77
N THR A 9 -6.76 -2.87 0.59
CA THR A 9 -8.13 -3.32 0.34
C THR A 9 -8.12 -4.78 -0.08
N TYR A 10 -8.72 -5.66 0.73
CA TYR A 10 -8.82 -7.07 0.41
C TYR A 10 -9.92 -7.33 -0.63
N LEU A 11 -9.54 -7.89 -1.77
CA LEU A 11 -10.44 -8.41 -2.79
C LEU A 11 -10.66 -9.90 -2.57
N ASN A 12 -11.76 -10.22 -1.90
CA ASN A 12 -12.16 -11.61 -1.67
C ASN A 12 -12.39 -12.39 -2.98
N THR A 13 -12.79 -11.70 -4.06
CA THR A 13 -13.04 -12.33 -5.39
C THR A 13 -11.77 -12.85 -6.07
N GLN A 14 -10.62 -12.26 -5.76
CA GLN A 14 -9.32 -12.67 -6.32
C GLN A 14 -8.38 -13.25 -5.26
N ASN A 15 -8.78 -13.24 -3.97
CA ASN A 15 -7.90 -13.48 -2.83
C ASN A 15 -6.63 -12.60 -2.87
N LEU A 16 -6.75 -11.38 -3.41
CA LEU A 16 -5.65 -10.42 -3.55
C LEU A 16 -5.89 -9.22 -2.64
N TRP A 17 -4.80 -8.58 -2.22
CA TRP A 17 -4.82 -7.31 -1.50
C TRP A 17 -4.40 -6.21 -2.46
N LYS A 18 -5.21 -5.17 -2.57
CA LYS A 18 -4.85 -3.94 -3.28
C LYS A 18 -4.17 -2.95 -2.37
N LEU A 19 -3.01 -2.43 -2.78
CA LEU A 19 -2.33 -1.34 -2.08
C LEU A 19 -2.70 0.01 -2.67
N PHE A 20 -3.01 0.92 -1.76
CA PHE A 20 -3.12 2.34 -2.02
C PHE A 20 -2.25 3.09 -1.01
N TRP A 21 -1.67 4.19 -1.45
CA TRP A 21 -0.87 5.06 -0.61
C TRP A 21 -1.35 6.49 -0.81
N GLN A 22 -1.36 7.26 0.28
CA GLN A 22 -1.80 8.65 0.24
C GLN A 22 -0.57 9.55 0.18
N ARG A 23 -0.41 10.29 -0.93
CA ARG A 23 0.64 11.32 -1.03
C ARG A 23 0.26 12.53 -0.18
N ALA A 24 1.23 13.44 -0.03
CA ALA A 24 1.01 14.79 0.51
C ALA A 24 -0.10 15.57 -0.22
N ASP A 25 -0.46 15.17 -1.44
CA ASP A 25 -1.60 15.70 -2.21
C ASP A 25 -2.98 15.25 -1.69
N VAL A 26 -3.05 14.41 -0.64
CA VAL A 26 -4.29 13.81 -0.11
C VAL A 26 -4.96 12.83 -1.10
N GLU A 27 -4.41 12.68 -2.30
CA GLU A 27 -4.85 11.71 -3.30
C GLU A 27 -4.32 10.30 -3.00
N TRP A 28 -5.21 9.31 -3.18
CA TRP A 28 -4.88 7.90 -3.08
C TRP A 28 -4.33 7.41 -4.41
N HIS A 29 -3.02 7.17 -4.45
CA HIS A 29 -2.40 6.56 -5.61
C HIS A 29 -2.37 5.04 -5.46
N GLY A 30 -2.65 4.35 -6.55
CA GLY A 30 -2.40 2.92 -6.64
C GLY A 30 -0.89 2.68 -6.63
N TYR A 31 -0.42 1.73 -5.83
CA TYR A 31 0.99 1.36 -5.85
C TYR A 31 1.27 0.48 -7.08
N GLU A 32 1.46 1.10 -8.25
CA GLU A 32 1.53 0.41 -9.55
C GLU A 32 2.48 -0.80 -9.63
N PRO A 33 3.70 -0.80 -9.04
CA PRO A 33 4.56 -1.98 -9.14
C PRO A 33 4.02 -3.21 -8.37
N ASN A 34 3.13 -3.02 -7.39
CA ASN A 34 2.53 -4.09 -6.59
C ASN A 34 1.06 -3.78 -6.27
N LEU A 35 0.29 -3.37 -7.28
CA LEU A 35 -1.08 -2.88 -7.08
C LEU A 35 -1.97 -3.96 -6.47
N THR A 36 -1.66 -5.23 -6.75
CA THR A 36 -2.32 -6.40 -6.19
C THR A 36 -1.29 -7.42 -5.75
N ILE A 37 -1.29 -7.76 -4.46
CA ILE A 37 -0.41 -8.77 -3.88
C ILE A 37 -1.26 -9.91 -3.29
N PRO A 38 -0.79 -11.15 -3.35
CA PRO A 38 -1.57 -12.31 -2.88
C PRO A 38 -1.53 -12.49 -1.37
N SER A 39 -0.72 -11.71 -0.63
CA SER A 39 -0.50 -11.96 0.79
C SER A 39 -0.21 -10.70 1.57
N LEU A 40 -0.77 -10.59 2.78
CA LEU A 40 -0.47 -9.52 3.71
C LEU A 40 1.02 -9.46 4.10
N LYS A 41 1.74 -10.59 4.01
CA LYS A 41 3.18 -10.60 4.28
C LYS A 41 3.98 -9.79 3.26
N GLU A 42 3.60 -9.86 1.98
CA GLU A 42 4.16 -9.01 0.92
C GLU A 42 3.77 -7.55 1.14
N PHE A 43 2.55 -7.30 1.66
CA PHE A 43 2.11 -5.94 2.01
C PHE A 43 3.04 -5.34 3.05
N LEU A 44 3.24 -6.08 4.14
CA LEU A 44 4.11 -5.70 5.23
C LEU A 44 5.55 -5.53 4.77
N ALA A 45 6.04 -6.38 3.86
CA ALA A 45 7.38 -6.24 3.30
C ALA A 45 7.51 -5.00 2.41
N VAL A 46 6.55 -4.71 1.52
CA VAL A 46 6.57 -3.50 0.67
C VAL A 46 6.49 -2.23 1.49
N VAL A 47 5.68 -2.26 2.55
CA VAL A 47 5.61 -1.20 3.54
C VAL A 47 6.96 -1.14 4.24
N ASP A 48 7.40 -2.16 4.99
CA ASP A 48 8.67 -2.17 5.74
C ASP A 48 9.93 -1.81 4.93
N VAL A 49 10.03 -2.30 3.69
CA VAL A 49 11.13 -1.98 2.75
C VAL A 49 11.08 -0.51 2.32
N ASP A 50 9.89 0.07 2.22
CA ASP A 50 9.60 1.44 1.75
C ASP A 50 10.54 1.85 0.60
N GLU A 51 10.62 1.01 -0.44
CA GLU A 51 11.64 1.16 -1.49
C GLU A 51 11.55 2.51 -2.22
N CYS A 52 10.35 3.12 -2.21
CA CYS A 52 10.09 4.45 -2.75
C CYS A 52 10.17 5.59 -1.72
N GLY A 53 10.43 5.32 -0.44
CA GLY A 53 10.53 6.34 0.62
C GLY A 53 9.22 7.13 0.79
N CYS A 54 8.08 6.49 0.55
CA CYS A 54 6.78 7.13 0.39
C CYS A 54 5.90 7.03 1.65
N PHE A 55 6.23 6.11 2.56
CA PHE A 55 5.42 5.86 3.76
C PHE A 55 6.05 6.41 5.05
N TRP A 56 7.38 6.52 5.17
CA TRP A 56 8.06 6.97 6.41
C TRP A 56 8.69 8.37 6.37
N ARG A 57 8.46 9.16 5.31
CA ARG A 57 9.11 10.46 5.15
C ARG A 57 8.32 11.64 5.73
#